data_AF-A0A223ZRG5-F1
#
_entry.id   AF-A0A223ZRG5-F1
#
_cell.length_a   1.000
_cell.length_b   1.000
_cell.length_c   1.000
_cell.angle_alpha   90.00
_cell.angle_beta   90.00
_cell.angle_gamma   90.00
#
_symmetry.space_group_name_H-M   'P 1'
#
loop_
_entity.id
_entity.type
_entity.pdbx_description
1 polymer ?
#
loop_
_entity_poly.entity_id
_entity_poly.type
_entity_poly.pdbx_seq_one_letter_code
_entity_poly.pdbx_strand_id
1 'polypeptide(L)' 'DVMAGVTQGLVIGVTTEIIAGEGLIVTAGGIDSHIHFICPQQAHEAIAAGLTTMIGGGTGPAVGTCATTCT' A
#
# COMPACT_ATOMS: atom_id res chain seq x y z
N ASP A 1 -15.93 17.56 -22.65
CA ASP A 1 -16.52 18.07 -23.91
C ASP A 1 -15.92 19.40 -24.39
N VAL A 2 -15.44 20.28 -23.50
CA VAL A 2 -14.96 21.64 -23.84
C VAL A 2 -13.45 21.87 -23.63
N MET A 3 -12.79 21.00 -22.86
CA MET A 3 -11.34 21.08 -22.62
C MET A 3 -10.57 20.36 -23.73
N ALA A 4 -9.50 20.98 -24.24
CA ALA A 4 -8.59 20.35 -25.16
C ALA A 4 -7.68 19.33 -24.44
N GLY A 5 -7.34 18.23 -25.10
CA GLY A 5 -6.29 17.30 -24.64
C GLY A 5 -6.67 16.36 -23.48
N VAL A 6 -7.95 16.19 -23.17
CA VAL A 6 -8.39 15.21 -22.16
C VAL A 6 -8.02 13.80 -22.64
N THR A 7 -7.25 13.05 -21.84
CA THR A 7 -6.82 11.68 -22.16
C THR A 7 -8.00 10.73 -22.24
N GLN A 8 -8.01 9.85 -23.25
CA GLN A 8 -9.03 8.80 -23.38
C GLN A 8 -9.04 7.92 -22.13
N GLY A 9 -10.22 7.75 -21.52
CA GLY A 9 -10.40 6.99 -20.28
C GLY A 9 -10.27 7.81 -18.99
N LEU A 10 -9.92 9.10 -19.05
CA LEU A 10 -9.80 9.99 -17.90
C LEU A 10 -10.89 11.09 -17.87
N VAL A 11 -12.13 10.74 -18.23
CA VAL A 11 -13.28 11.66 -18.15
C VAL A 11 -13.81 11.73 -16.72
N ILE A 12 -14.00 12.93 -16.20
CA ILE A 12 -14.71 13.17 -14.95
C ILE A 12 -16.21 13.26 -15.26
N GLY A 13 -16.98 12.29 -14.78
CA GLY A 13 -18.43 12.19 -14.99
C GLY A 13 -19.22 12.18 -13.68
N VAL A 14 -20.51 11.87 -13.78
CA VAL A 14 -21.43 11.86 -12.63
C VAL A 14 -21.13 10.75 -11.60
N THR A 15 -20.24 9.80 -11.94
CA THR A 15 -19.83 8.67 -11.09
C THR A 15 -18.35 8.75 -10.70
N THR A 16 -17.70 9.90 -10.88
CA THR A 16 -16.27 10.06 -10.60
C THR A 16 -16.07 10.72 -9.24
N GLU A 17 -15.38 10.03 -8.32
CA GLU A 17 -14.87 10.62 -7.08
C GLU A 17 -13.56 11.37 -7.33
N ILE A 18 -13.28 12.39 -6.52
CA ILE A 18 -12.11 13.26 -6.64
C ILE A 18 -11.30 13.26 -5.34
N ILE A 19 -10.01 12.98 -5.46
CA ILE A 19 -9.02 13.20 -4.40
C ILE A 19 -8.09 14.33 -4.86
N ALA A 20 -8.06 15.43 -4.10
CA ALA A 20 -7.23 16.59 -4.37
C ALA A 20 -5.75 16.27 -4.12
N GLY A 21 -4.89 16.56 -5.10
CA GLY A 21 -3.46 16.22 -5.09
C GLY A 21 -2.53 17.41 -5.28
N GLU A 22 -3.09 18.62 -5.46
CA GLU A 22 -2.31 19.84 -5.64
C GLU A 22 -1.43 20.14 -4.43
N GLY A 23 -0.13 20.36 -4.69
CA GLY A 23 0.85 20.61 -3.63
C GLY A 23 1.29 19.36 -2.83
N LEU A 24 0.80 18.17 -3.17
CA LEU A 24 1.18 16.91 -2.53
C LEU A 24 2.09 16.06 -3.43
N ILE A 25 2.79 15.11 -2.83
CA ILE A 25 3.55 14.07 -3.54
C ILE A 25 2.75 12.77 -3.43
N VAL A 26 2.54 12.11 -4.57
CA VAL A 26 1.97 10.76 -4.63
C VAL A 26 3.07 9.80 -5.05
N THR A 27 3.25 8.72 -4.29
CA THR A 27 4.15 7.61 -4.63
C THR A 27 3.35 6.33 -4.83
N ALA A 28 3.96 5.32 -5.44
CA ALA A 28 3.47 3.96 -5.26
C ALA A 28 3.50 3.59 -3.76
N GLY A 29 2.65 2.65 -3.37
CA GLY A 29 2.74 2.06 -2.04
C GLY A 29 4.02 1.24 -1.89
N GLY A 30 4.64 1.29 -0.72
CA GLY A 30 5.88 0.58 -0.44
C GLY A 30 5.68 -0.94 -0.45
N ILE A 31 6.70 -1.65 -0.93
CA ILE A 31 6.77 -3.11 -0.93
C ILE A 31 7.90 -3.52 0.00
N ASP A 32 7.54 -4.17 1.10
CA ASP A 32 8.52 -4.83 1.98
C ASP A 32 8.54 -6.32 1.69
N SER A 33 9.69 -6.81 1.24
CA SER A 33 9.89 -8.21 0.87
C SER A 33 10.56 -9.07 1.95
N HIS A 34 10.76 -8.51 3.15
CA HIS A 34 11.43 -9.19 4.26
C HIS A 34 10.64 -9.04 5.57
N ILE A 35 9.38 -9.49 5.55
CA ILE A 35 8.51 -9.42 6.72
C ILE A 35 8.54 -10.71 7.54
N HIS A 36 8.73 -10.55 8.85
CA HIS A 36 8.42 -11.60 9.82
C HIS A 36 7.00 -11.39 10.34
N PHE A 37 6.07 -12.35 10.11
CA PHE A 37 4.69 -12.24 10.59
C PHE A 37 4.56 -12.64 12.07
N ILE A 38 5.13 -11.81 12.95
CA ILE A 38 5.20 -12.04 14.40
C ILE A 38 3.87 -11.72 15.08
N CYS A 39 3.22 -10.63 14.70
CA CYS A 39 1.94 -10.23 15.27
C CYS A 39 1.07 -9.50 14.23
N PRO A 40 -0.26 -9.54 14.35
CA PRO A 40 -1.14 -8.82 13.43
C PRO A 40 -1.01 -7.29 13.51
N GLN A 41 -0.59 -6.76 14.66
CA GLN A 41 -0.51 -5.32 14.92
C GLN A 41 0.39 -4.64 13.89
N GLN A 42 1.52 -5.26 13.53
CA GLN A 42 2.52 -4.72 12.61
C GLN A 42 1.95 -4.28 11.24
N ALA A 43 0.77 -4.79 10.84
CA ALA A 43 0.07 -4.33 9.65
C ALA A 43 -0.36 -2.85 9.76
N HIS A 44 -0.71 -2.39 10.96
CA HIS A 44 -1.06 -1.00 11.23
C HIS A 44 0.16 -0.08 11.12
N GLU A 45 1.30 -0.48 11.68
CA GLU A 45 2.55 0.25 11.51
C GLU A 45 3.00 0.28 10.05
N ALA A 46 2.85 -0.84 9.32
CA ALA A 46 3.22 -0.93 7.91
C ALA A 46 2.42 0.06 7.05
N ILE A 47 1.09 0.06 7.16
CA ILE A 47 0.25 0.96 6.35
C ILE A 47 0.44 2.43 6.73
N ALA A 48 0.66 2.74 8.01
CA ALA A 48 0.95 4.10 8.47
C ALA A 48 2.30 4.63 7.94
N ALA A 49 3.28 3.74 7.71
CA ALA A 49 4.55 4.05 7.09
C ALA A 49 4.49 4.10 5.54
N GLY A 50 3.32 3.91 4.94
CA GLY A 50 3.13 3.92 3.49
C GLY A 50 3.45 2.59 2.79
N LEU A 51 3.61 1.48 3.54
CA LEU A 51 3.72 0.14 2.96
C LEU A 51 2.32 -0.37 2.60
N THR A 52 2.16 -0.87 1.38
CA THR A 52 0.91 -1.47 0.92
C THR A 52 1.04 -2.96 0.65
N THR A 53 2.26 -3.49 0.65
CA THR A 53 2.55 -4.89 0.37
C THR A 53 3.58 -5.42 1.36
N MET A 54 3.26 -6.53 1.99
CA MET A 54 4.10 -7.25 2.95
C MET A 54 4.33 -8.68 2.46
N ILE A 55 5.56 -9.04 2.13
CA ILE A 55 5.95 -10.39 1.67
C ILE A 55 6.95 -10.96 2.67
N GLY A 56 6.72 -12.20 3.09
CA GLY A 56 7.55 -12.87 4.08
C GLY A 56 6.86 -14.11 4.64
N GLY A 57 7.12 -14.41 5.91
CA GLY A 57 6.57 -15.61 6.55
C GLY A 57 6.50 -15.51 8.07
N GLY A 58 5.67 -16.35 8.69
CA GLY A 58 5.51 -16.40 10.13
C GLY A 58 4.21 -17.02 10.60
N THR A 59 4.24 -17.57 11.82
CA THR A 59 3.08 -18.19 12.49
C THR A 59 2.79 -17.53 13.85
N GLY A 60 3.17 -16.26 14.00
CA GLY A 60 3.07 -15.52 15.25
C GLY A 60 4.40 -15.46 16.02
N PRO A 61 4.40 -15.26 17.35
CA PRO A 61 5.61 -15.03 18.14
C PRO A 61 6.38 -16.34 18.47
N ALA A 62 6.43 -17.28 17.53
CA ALA A 62 7.25 -18.48 17.65
C ALA A 62 8.73 -18.14 17.42
N VAL A 63 9.64 -18.84 18.09
CA VAL A 63 11.10 -18.66 17.92
C VAL A 63 11.52 -18.77 16.45
N GLY A 64 10.88 -19.67 15.69
CA GLY A 64 11.08 -19.81 14.25
C GLY A 64 10.77 -18.50 13.51
N THR A 65 9.58 -17.94 13.68
CA THR A 65 9.18 -16.67 13.06
C THR A 65 10.02 -15.49 13.53
N CYS A 66 10.46 -15.46 14.78
CA CYS A 66 11.37 -14.41 15.27
C CYS A 66 12.79 -14.51 14.66
N ALA A 67 13.14 -15.63 14.04
CA ALA A 67 14.44 -15.86 13.42
C ALA A 67 14.40 -15.86 11.89
N THR A 68 13.32 -16.36 11.28
CA THR A 68 13.20 -16.56 9.83
C THR A 68 11.82 -16.15 9.30
N THR A 69 11.78 -15.65 8.06
CA THR A 69 10.54 -15.34 7.32
C THR A 69 9.94 -16.60 6.68
N CYS A 70 9.68 -17.63 7.49
CA CYS A 70 9.12 -18.90 7.03
C CYS A 70 7.78 -19.18 7.72
N THR A 71 6.84 -19.75 6.97
CA THR A 71 5.51 -20.14 7.45
C THR A 71 5.36 -21.64 7.40
#